data_AF-A0A0C9XHI8-F1
#
_entry.id   AF-A0A0C9XHI8-F1
#
_cell.length_a   1.000
_cell.length_b   1.000
_cell.length_c   1.000
_cell.angle_alpha   90.00
_cell.angle_beta   90.00
_cell.angle_gamma   90.00
#
_symmetry.space_group_name_H-M   'P 1'
#
loop_
_entity.id
_entity.type
_entity.pdbx_description
1 polymer ?
#
loop_
_entity_poly.entity_id
_entity_poly.type
_entity_poly.pdbx_seq_one_letter_code
_entity_poly.pdbx_strand_id
1 'polypeptide(L)' 'KFISKCVCGSLVTADEMDDEDKSICCKQKGCEMSWYHLVCVGIERRVLGWMCDSCKHSGERGRGNKQR' A
#
# COMPACT_ATOMS: atom_id res chain seq x y z
N LYS A 1 -17.96 -8.58 -5.01
CA LYS A 1 -17.54 -7.85 -3.80
C LYS A 1 -16.02 -7.74 -3.87
N PHE A 2 -15.47 -6.56 -4.19
CA PHE A 2 -14.03 -6.39 -4.37
C PHE A 2 -13.37 -6.34 -2.99
N ILE A 3 -12.31 -7.12 -2.80
CA ILE A 3 -11.60 -7.23 -1.53
C ILE A 3 -10.11 -7.17 -1.84
N SER A 4 -9.37 -6.26 -1.24
CA SER A 4 -7.92 -6.13 -1.45
C SER A 4 -7.15 -6.77 -0.31
N LYS A 5 -6.02 -7.41 -0.62
CA LYS A 5 -5.18 -8.05 0.39
C LYS A 5 -4.24 -7.04 1.03
N CYS A 6 -4.26 -6.92 2.36
CA CYS A 6 -3.33 -6.08 3.12
C CYS A 6 -2.05 -6.85 3.49
N VAL A 7 -0.98 -6.13 3.85
CA VAL A 7 0.30 -6.70 4.31
C VAL A 7 0.18 -7.54 5.57
N CYS A 8 -0.82 -7.29 6.42
CA CYS A 8 -1.06 -8.07 7.63
C CYS A 8 -1.61 -9.48 7.34
N GLY A 9 -1.90 -9.80 6.07
CA GLY A 9 -2.56 -11.05 5.67
C GLY A 9 -4.08 -10.98 5.72
N SER A 10 -4.64 -9.96 6.38
CA SER A 10 -6.08 -9.68 6.36
C SER A 10 -6.51 -8.97 5.09
N LEU A 11 -7.78 -9.15 4.78
CA LEU A 11 -8.45 -8.57 3.62
C LEU A 11 -9.06 -7.22 4.02
N VAL A 12 -8.73 -6.16 3.28
CA VAL A 12 -9.42 -4.85 3.38
C VAL A 12 -10.81 -5.03 2.79
N THR A 13 -11.83 -4.89 3.64
CA THR A 13 -13.22 -5.01 3.22
C THR A 13 -13.70 -3.72 2.54
N ALA A 14 -14.79 -3.79 1.77
CA ALA A 14 -15.37 -2.60 1.14
C ALA A 14 -15.80 -1.53 2.15
N ASP A 15 -16.18 -1.93 3.36
CA ASP A 15 -16.54 -1.03 4.47
C ASP A 15 -15.32 -0.19 4.89
N GLU A 16 -14.17 -0.84 5.05
CA GLU A 16 -12.91 -0.14 5.37
C GLU A 16 -12.36 0.65 4.17
N MET A 17 -12.69 0.26 2.94
CA MET A 17 -12.35 1.05 1.74
C MET A 17 -13.15 2.35 1.64
N ASP A 18 -14.41 2.31 2.07
CA ASP A 18 -15.28 3.48 2.14
C ASP A 18 -14.81 4.43 3.25
N ASP A 19 -14.36 3.87 4.38
CA ASP A 19 -13.71 4.61 5.45
C ASP A 19 -12.34 5.16 5.03
N GLU A 20 -12.31 6.44 4.67
CA GLU A 20 -11.09 7.11 4.23
C GLU A 20 -9.99 7.18 5.29
N ASP A 21 -10.38 7.04 6.56
CA ASP A 21 -9.52 7.04 7.74
C ASP A 21 -9.12 5.63 8.19
N LYS A 22 -9.65 4.56 7.58
CA LYS A 22 -9.25 3.18 7.89
C LYS A 22 -8.38 2.57 6.82
N SER A 23 -8.56 2.98 5.56
CA SER A 23 -7.78 2.47 4.44
C SER A 23 -7.11 3.56 3.62
N ILE A 24 -5.95 3.21 3.06
CA ILE A 24 -5.16 4.07 2.19
C ILE A 24 -4.79 3.32 0.92
N CYS A 25 -4.89 4.04 -0.20
CA CYS A 25 -4.54 3.51 -1.50
C CYS A 25 -3.10 3.89 -1.88
N CYS A 26 -2.34 2.92 -2.40
CA CYS A 26 -1.00 3.17 -2.90
C CYS A 26 -1.06 3.99 -4.20
N LYS A 27 -0.31 5.10 -4.27
CA LYS A 27 -0.23 5.95 -5.46
C LYS A 27 0.47 5.29 -6.65
N GLN A 28 1.26 4.23 -6.44
CA GLN A 28 2.00 3.59 -7.52
C GLN A 28 1.05 2.83 -8.46
N LYS A 29 1.04 3.25 -9.73
CA LYS A 29 0.28 2.57 -10.79
C LYS A 29 0.87 1.18 -11.02
N GLY A 30 0.05 0.14 -10.92
CA GLY A 30 0.49 -1.26 -11.02
C GLY A 30 0.87 -1.91 -9.70
N CYS A 31 0.57 -1.29 -8.56
CA CYS A 31 0.68 -1.96 -7.27
C CYS A 31 -0.38 -3.07 -7.17
N GLU A 32 0.08 -4.32 -7.08
CA GLU A 32 -0.75 -5.52 -6.98
C GLU A 32 -1.69 -5.48 -5.76
N MET A 33 -1.26 -4.78 -4.72
CA MET A 33 -2.01 -4.49 -3.52
C MET A 33 -2.32 -2.99 -3.51
N SER A 34 -3.51 -2.64 -3.96
CA SER A 34 -3.90 -1.23 -4.10
C SER A 34 -4.29 -0.59 -2.77
N TRP A 35 -4.91 -1.34 -1.86
CA TRP A 35 -5.45 -0.84 -0.58
C TRP A 35 -4.80 -1.50 0.63
N TYR A 36 -4.57 -0.70 1.68
CA TYR A 36 -3.98 -1.14 2.94
C TYR A 36 -4.69 -0.47 4.10
N HIS A 37 -4.77 -1.15 5.25
CA HIS A 37 -5.23 -0.49 6.47
C HIS A 37 -4.21 0.54 6.95
N LEU A 38 -4.69 1.71 7.37
CA LEU A 38 -3.90 2.78 7.95
C LEU A 38 -3.04 2.26 9.12
N VAL A 39 -3.65 1.47 10.01
CA VAL A 39 -2.96 0.86 11.16
C VAL A 39 -1.86 -0.12 10.76
N CYS A 40 -2.04 -0.88 9.67
CA CYS A 40 -1.04 -1.85 9.21
C CYS A 40 0.19 -1.18 8.61
N VAL A 41 0.03 0.04 8.09
CA VAL A 41 1.12 0.82 7.51
C VAL A 41 1.60 1.92 8.45
N GLY A 42 1.08 1.97 9.68
CA GLY A 42 1.46 2.95 10.71
C GLY A 42 1.09 4.39 10.33
N ILE A 43 0.00 4.57 9.59
CA ILE A 43 -0.48 5.89 9.18
C ILE A 43 -1.75 6.21 9.95
N GLU A 44 -1.80 7.43 10.50
CA GLU A 44 -2.94 7.91 11.28
C GLU A 44 -3.88 8.80 10.46
N ARG A 45 -3.43 9.27 9.29
CA ARG A 45 -4.23 10.15 8.41
C ARG A 45 -3.95 9.88 6.95
N ARG A 46 -4.97 9.90 6.10
CA ARG A 46 -4.83 9.69 4.65
C ARG A 46 -3.84 10.69 4.05
N VAL A 47 -2.67 10.20 3.62
CA VAL A 47 -1.65 11.02 2.96
C VAL A 47 -1.83 10.94 1.45
N LEU A 48 -2.07 12.10 0.83
CA LEU A 48 -2.10 12.22 -0.63
C LEU A 48 -0.74 11.83 -1.22
N GLY A 49 -0.73 10.72 -1.94
CA GLY A 49 0.47 10.20 -2.57
C GLY A 49 1.31 9.25 -1.74
N TRP A 50 0.71 8.65 -0.73
CA TRP A 50 1.32 7.54 -0.02
C TRP A 50 1.67 6.38 -0.96
N MET A 51 2.81 5.74 -0.68
CA MET A 51 3.28 4.54 -1.35
C MET A 51 3.51 3.46 -0.32
N CYS A 52 3.08 2.24 -0.61
CA CYS A 52 3.36 1.10 0.26
C CYS A 52 4.85 0.78 0.29
N ASP A 53 5.28 0.10 1.35
CA ASP A 53 6.67 -0.25 1.56
C ASP A 53 7.27 -1.04 0.38
N SER A 54 6.52 -1.99 -0.17
CA SER A 54 6.92 -2.72 -1.38
C SER A 54 7.20 -1.81 -2.58
N CYS A 55 6.41 -0.75 -2.75
CA CYS A 55 6.62 0.23 -3.82
C CYS A 55 7.79 1.15 -3.53
N LYS A 56 7.97 1.57 -2.27
CA LYS A 56 9.13 2.35 -1.83
C LYS A 56 10.43 1.58 -2.09
N HIS A 57 10.50 0.33 -1.64
CA HIS A 57 11.66 -0.54 -1.83
C HIS A 57 11.92 -0.89 -3.30
N SER A 58 10.87 -0.96 -4.14
CA SER A 58 11.05 -1.23 -5.57
C SER A 58 11.50 0.00 -6.37
N GLY A 59 11.21 1.21 -5.91
CA GLY A 59 11.64 2.46 -6.55
C GLY A 59 13.13 2.75 -6.42
N GLU A 60 13.78 2.20 -5.40
CA GLU A 60 15.23 2.40 -5.16
C GLU A 60 16.12 1.47 -5.99
N ARG A 61 15.54 0.51 -6.73
CA ARG A 61 16.30 -0.40 -7.63
C ARG A 61 16.45 0.14 -9.05
N GLY A 62 16.71 1.44 -9.16
CA GLY A 62 17.14 2.09 -10.39
C GLY A 62 18.65 2.10 -10.62
N ARG A 63 19.51 1.80 -9.63
CA ARG A 63 20.99 1.80 -9.79
C ARG A 63 21.71 0.82 -8.83
N GLY A 64 21.42 -0.47 -8.94
CA GLY A 64 22.21 -1.55 -8.31
C GLY A 64 23.02 -2.30 -9.38
N ASN A 65 24.21 -1.78 -9.67
CA ASN A 65 25.21 -2.39 -10.54
C ASN A 65 25.49 -3.86 -10.17
N LYS A 66 25.82 -4.65 -11.20
CA LYS A 66 26.44 -5.97 -11.12
C LYS A 66 27.55 -6.03 -10.06
N GLN A 67 27.36 -6.83 -9.02
CA GLN A 67 28.44 -7.39 -8.19
C GLN A 67 28.21 -8.90 -8.24
N ARG A 68 28.78 -9.64 -9.20
CA ARG A 68 30.17 -10.14 -9.27
C ARG A 68 30.69 -10.69 -7.96
#